data_AF-A0A0J9EY46-F1
#
_entry.id   AF-A0A0J9EY46-F1
#
_cell.length_a   1.000
_cell.length_b   1.000
_cell.length_c   1.000
_cell.angle_alpha   90.00
_cell.angle_beta   90.00
_cell.angle_gamma   90.00
#
_symmetry.space_group_name_H-M   'P 1'
#
loop_
_entity.id
_entity.type
_entity.pdbx_description
1 polymer ?
#
loop_
_entity_poly.entity_id
_entity_poly.type
_entity_poly.pdbx_seq_one_letter_code
_entity_poly.pdbx_strand_id
1 'polypeptide(L)'
;MWQKEQVIHELQKSGRRVTKQREILLEIILDGTWNCCKEIYYEAIKKDPSIGLATVYRMVGTLEEIGVLTRSYRYCLPAREPESGQLGA
;
A
#
# COMPACT_ATOMS: atom_id res chain seq x y z
N MET A 1 -1.69 10.22 -12.30
CA MET A 1 -1.23 9.94 -10.92
C MET A 1 -2.01 10.87 -9.99
N TRP A 2 -2.52 10.37 -8.87
CA TRP A 2 -3.33 11.17 -7.94
C TRP A 2 -2.48 12.25 -7.26
N GLN A 3 -2.97 13.49 -7.21
CA GLN A 3 -2.36 14.56 -6.39
C GLN A 3 -2.92 14.54 -4.97
N LYS A 4 -2.12 14.97 -3.99
CA LYS A 4 -2.50 14.97 -2.55
C LYS A 4 -3.81 15.71 -2.32
N GLU A 5 -3.99 16.88 -2.93
CA GLU A 5 -5.19 17.71 -2.79
C GLU A 5 -6.44 17.01 -3.33
N GLN A 6 -6.31 16.26 -4.42
CA GLN A 6 -7.41 15.48 -4.99
C GLN A 6 -7.82 14.35 -4.05
N VAL A 7 -6.86 13.65 -3.45
CA VAL A 7 -7.15 12.58 -2.49
C VAL A 7 -7.77 13.13 -1.20
N ILE A 8 -7.30 14.29 -0.73
CA ILE A 8 -7.91 15.00 0.40
C ILE A 8 -9.37 15.35 0.10
N HIS A 9 -9.67 15.83 -1.11
CA HIS A 9 -11.03 16.16 -1.52
C HIS A 9 -11.94 14.92 -1.51
N GLU A 10 -11.49 13.78 -2.06
CA GLU A 10 -12.28 12.53 -2.05
C GLU A 10 -12.45 11.95 -0.63
N LEU A 11 -11.45 12.10 0.25
CA LEU A 11 -11.59 11.75 1.67
C LEU A 11 -12.66 12.60 2.36
N GLN A 12 -12.67 13.90 2.12
CA GLN A 12 -13.68 14.80 2.68
C GLN A 12 -15.08 14.49 2.14
N LYS A 13 -15.20 14.24 0.83
CA LYS A 13 -16.46 13.86 0.18
C LYS A 13 -17.03 12.55 0.71
N SER A 14 -16.19 11.62 1.12
CA SER A 14 -16.58 10.38 1.80
C SER A 14 -16.83 10.52 3.31
N GLY A 15 -16.85 11.75 3.85
CA GLY A 15 -17.12 12.04 5.25
C GLY A 15 -15.95 11.72 6.20
N ARG A 16 -14.75 11.49 5.66
CA ARG A 16 -13.57 11.11 6.46
C ARG A 16 -12.75 12.34 6.81
N ARG A 17 -12.51 12.55 8.10
CA ARG A 17 -11.66 13.63 8.60
C ARG A 17 -10.21 13.47 8.14
N VAL A 18 -9.59 14.52 7.63
CA VAL A 18 -8.16 14.54 7.34
C VAL A 18 -7.43 15.07 8.57
N THR A 19 -6.56 14.23 9.15
CA THR A 19 -5.72 14.57 10.31
C THR A 19 -4.27 14.67 9.86
N LYS A 20 -3.41 15.28 10.69
CA LYS A 20 -1.99 15.43 10.38
C LYS A 20 -1.29 14.09 10.08
N GLN A 21 -1.62 13.04 10.83
CA GLN A 21 -1.13 11.67 10.56
C GLN A 21 -1.59 11.14 9.18
N ARG A 22 -2.83 11.43 8.78
CA ARG A 22 -3.35 11.03 7.46
C ARG A 22 -2.65 11.80 6.35
N GLU A 23 -2.36 13.08 6.53
CA GLU A 23 -1.59 13.88 5.56
C GLU A 23 -0.18 13.33 5.35
N ILE A 24 0.51 12.95 6.44
CA ILE A 24 1.83 12.32 6.37
C ILE A 24 1.76 11.00 5.59
N LEU A 25 0.76 10.16 5.88
CA LEU A 25 0.57 8.90 5.16
C LEU A 25 0.25 9.12 3.69
N LEU A 26 -0.56 10.14 3.34
CA LEU A 26 -0.84 10.49 1.95
C LEU A 26 0.43 10.88 1.20
N GLU A 27 1.27 11.74 1.80
CA GLU A 27 2.55 12.11 1.20
C GLU A 27 3.41 10.89 0.92
N ILE A 28 3.58 10.01 1.91
CA ILE A 28 4.41 8.81 1.76
C ILE A 28 3.84 7.88 0.67
N ILE A 29 2.53 7.61 0.73
CA ILE A 29 1.88 6.66 -0.19
C ILE A 29 1.90 7.19 -1.63
N LEU A 30 1.70 8.49 -1.84
CA LEU A 30 1.62 9.09 -3.18
C LEU A 30 3.00 9.39 -3.80
N ASP A 31 4.04 9.57 -2.99
CA ASP A 31 5.40 9.89 -3.46
C ASP A 31 6.20 8.66 -3.92
N GLY A 32 5.76 7.45 -3.52
CA GLY A 32 6.52 6.21 -3.75
C GLY A 32 5.71 5.06 -4.35
N THR A 33 6.43 4.01 -4.74
CA THR A 33 5.87 2.69 -5.06
C THR A 33 6.15 1.72 -3.93
N TRP A 34 5.11 1.11 -3.37
CA TRP A 34 5.20 0.28 -2.18
C TRP A 34 4.81 -1.17 -2.50
N ASN A 35 5.60 -2.12 -2.04
CA ASN A 35 5.31 -3.54 -2.21
C ASN A 35 4.46 -4.08 -1.07
N CYS A 36 4.53 -3.47 0.12
CA CYS A 36 3.71 -3.88 1.25
C CYS A 36 3.47 -2.76 2.27
N CYS A 37 2.44 -2.93 3.12
CA CYS A 37 2.11 -1.98 4.18
C CYS A 37 3.23 -1.78 5.21
N LYS A 38 4.14 -2.75 5.34
CA LYS A 38 5.26 -2.67 6.29
C LYS A 38 6.30 -1.64 5.85
N GLU A 39 6.53 -1.49 4.56
CA GLU A 39 7.43 -0.46 4.01
C GLU A 39 6.86 0.95 4.27
N ILE A 40 5.56 1.14 4.00
CA ILE A 40 4.86 2.40 4.30
C ILE A 40 4.98 2.74 5.79
N TYR A 41 4.80 1.75 6.66
CA TYR A 41 4.95 1.93 8.11
C TYR A 41 6.36 2.39 8.49
N TYR A 42 7.41 1.79 7.92
CA TYR A 42 8.79 2.18 8.21
C TYR A 42 9.11 3.61 7.81
N GLU A 43 8.57 4.11 6.70
CA GLU A 43 8.72 5.53 6.34
C GLU A 43 7.85 6.43 7.22
N ALA A 44 6.65 5.99 7.61
CA ALA A 44 5.75 6.76 8.43
C ALA A 44 6.35 7.04 9.82
N ILE A 45 6.95 6.04 10.47
CA ILE A 45 7.54 6.22 11.81
C ILE A 45 8.77 7.13 11.82
N LYS A 46 9.47 7.28 10.68
CA LYS A 46 10.58 8.23 10.54
C LYS A 46 10.10 9.68 10.55
N LYS A 47 8.89 9.93 10.03
CA LYS A 47 8.25 11.26 10.01
C LYS A 47 7.44 11.53 11.29
N ASP A 48 6.70 10.53 11.77
CA ASP A 48 5.88 10.63 12.98
C ASP A 48 5.84 9.27 13.73
N PRO A 49 6.60 9.13 14.83
CA PRO A 49 6.65 7.91 15.63
C PRO A 49 5.31 7.50 16.26
N SER A 50 4.31 8.38 16.31
CA SER A 50 2.98 8.06 16.83
C SER A 50 2.11 7.25 15.85
N ILE A 51 2.56 7.12 14.59
CA ILE A 51 1.84 6.33 13.58
C ILE A 51 2.10 4.85 13.81
N GLY A 52 1.09 4.14 14.32
CA GLY A 52 1.11 2.69 14.45
C GLY A 52 0.79 1.97 13.14
N LEU A 53 1.25 0.71 13.02
CA LEU A 53 0.97 -0.16 11.87
C LEU A 53 -0.54 -0.32 11.59
N ALA A 54 -1.38 -0.40 12.62
CA ALA A 54 -2.83 -0.45 12.47
C ALA A 54 -3.42 0.81 11.78
N THR A 55 -2.79 1.97 11.98
CA THR A 55 -3.18 3.21 11.29
C THR A 55 -2.82 3.16 9.82
N VAL A 56 -1.68 2.57 9.47
CA VAL A 56 -1.28 2.35 8.07
C VAL A 56 -2.28 1.45 7.35
N TYR A 57 -2.62 0.29 7.92
CA TYR A 57 -3.60 -0.62 7.31
C TYR A 57 -4.97 0.03 7.11
N ARG A 58 -5.48 0.76 8.12
CA ARG A 58 -6.76 1.49 7.99
C ARG A 58 -6.70 2.56 6.92
N MET A 59 -5.56 3.23 6.77
CA MET A 59 -5.37 4.25 5.74
C MET A 59 -5.35 3.63 4.35
N VAL A 60 -4.56 2.57 4.13
CA VAL A 60 -4.51 1.85 2.85
C VAL A 60 -5.90 1.33 2.48
N GLY A 61 -6.61 0.69 3.41
CA GLY A 61 -7.98 0.23 3.17
C GLY A 61 -8.95 1.38 2.85
N THR A 62 -8.83 2.52 3.53
CA THR A 62 -9.61 3.72 3.20
C THR A 62 -9.35 4.19 1.77
N LEU A 63 -8.09 4.20 1.34
CA LEU A 63 -7.72 4.64 -0.01
C LEU A 63 -8.16 3.63 -1.09
N GLU A 64 -8.18 2.34 -0.76
CA GLU A 64 -8.77 1.30 -1.62
C GLU A 64 -10.29 1.50 -1.75
N GLU A 65 -11.00 1.76 -0.64
CA GLU A 65 -12.46 1.98 -0.62
C GLU A 65 -12.91 3.17 -1.48
N ILE A 66 -12.10 4.24 -1.54
CA ILE A 66 -12.39 5.42 -2.38
C ILE A 66 -11.80 5.33 -3.79
N GLY A 67 -11.17 4.20 -4.15
CA GLY A 67 -10.64 3.94 -5.49
C GLY A 67 -9.32 4.66 -5.82
N VAL A 68 -8.62 5.20 -4.82
CA VAL A 68 -7.30 5.83 -4.99
C VAL A 68 -6.20 4.76 -5.12
N LEU A 69 -6.33 3.67 -4.36
CA LEU A 69 -5.45 2.51 -4.45
C LEU A 69 -6.20 1.30 -4.99
N THR A 70 -5.44 0.38 -5.60
CA THR A 70 -5.94 -0.95 -5.96
C THR A 70 -5.00 -1.98 -5.38
N ARG A 71 -5.56 -3.00 -4.74
CA ARG A 71 -4.78 -4.09 -4.17
C ARG A 71 -4.27 -5.02 -5.28
N SER A 72 -2.96 -5.20 -5.34
CA SER A 72 -2.34 -6.24 -6.19
C SER A 72 -1.68 -7.28 -5.31
N TYR A 73 -2.09 -8.54 -5.43
CA TYR A 73 -1.39 -9.67 -4.84
C TYR A 73 -0.36 -10.18 -5.84
N ARG A 74 0.91 -10.31 -5.45
CA ARG A 74 1.90 -11.04 -6.26
C ARG A 74 2.64 -12.07 -5.42
N TYR A 75 2.32 -13.33 -5.69
CA TYR A 75 3.10 -14.50 -5.35
C TYR A 75 3.23 -15.33 -6.62
N CYS A 76 4.46 -15.68 -7.00
CA CYS A 76 4.71 -16.53 -8.16
C CYS A 76 5.55 -17.74 -7.75
N LEU A 77 5.01 -18.92 -8.05
CA LEU A 77 5.67 -20.21 -7.87
C LEU A 77 6.63 -20.48 -9.03
N PRO A 78 7.66 -21.33 -8.84
CA PRO A 78 8.53 -21.72 -9.94
C PRO A 78 7.76 -22.54 -10.98
N ALA A 79 8.06 -22.31 -12.26
CA ALA A 79 7.68 -23.23 -13.30
C ALA A 79 8.35 -24.59 -12.99
N ARG A 80 7.55 -25.65 -12.79
CA ARG A 80 8.09 -27.02 -12.69
C ARG A 80 8.56 -27.44 -14.07
N GLU A 81 9.83 -27.78 -14.22
CA GLU A 81 10.31 -28.49 -15.41
C GLU A 81 9.77 -29.93 -15.42
N PRO A 82 9.41 -30.49 -16.59
CA PRO A 82 8.89 -31.85 -16.70
C PRO A 82 9.97 -32.89 -16.36
N GLU A 83 9.55 -33.98 -15.73
CA GLU A 83 10.38 -35.10 -15.31
C GLU A 83 11.24 -35.63 -16.48
N SER A 84 12.52 -35.26 -16.49
CA SER A 84 13.51 -35.79 -17.43
C SER A 84 14.21 -36.96 -16.77
N GLY A 85 13.70 -38.17 -17.01
CA GLY A 85 14.17 -39.39 -16.34
C GLY A 85 13.89 -40.68 -17.10
N GLN A 86 13.97 -40.69 -18.43
CA GLN A 86 14.33 -41.89 -19.18
C GLN A 86 15.67 -41.64 -19.88
N LEU A 87 16.73 -42.27 -19.39
CA LEU A 87 17.75 -42.93 -20.21
C LEU A 87 18.77 -43.63 -19.30
N GLY A 88 18.91 -44.94 -19.44
CA GLY A 88 19.92 -45.73 -18.75
C GLY A 88 19.79 -47.22 -19.03
N ALA A 89 20.23 -47.61 -20.24
CA ALA A 89 20.66 -48.93 -20.73
C ALA A 89 19.97 -50.21 -20.21
#